data_AF-A0A976L362-F1
#
_entry.id   AF-A0A976L362-F1
#
_cell.length_a   1.000
_cell.length_b   1.000
_cell.length_c   1.000
_cell.angle_alpha   90.00
_cell.angle_beta   90.00
_cell.angle_gamma   90.00
#
_symmetry.space_group_name_H-M   'P 1'
#
loop_
_entity.id
_entity.type
_entity.pdbx_description
1 polymer ?
#
loop_
_entity_poly.entity_id
_entity_poly.type
_entity_poly.pdbx_seq_one_letter_code
_entity_poly.pdbx_strand_id
1 'polypeptide(L)'
;NKLDSADLYNQIKGTRLNAWFNNGELAKMKCRGNAENVYFALDNDKSFIGVNHSNAQIIEITFENNEPAKVVFRNRLVGKMTPMGQTTSTDLKLNGFKWLESLRPKNKFDILAPNN
;
A
#
# COMPACT_ATOMS: atom_id res chain seq x y z
N ASN A 1 -3.97 -1.72 6.03
CA ASN A 1 -4.19 -2.93 6.86
C ASN A 1 -2.85 -3.39 7.39
N LYS A 2 -2.68 -3.39 8.72
CA LYS A 2 -1.58 -4.08 9.40
C LYS A 2 -1.87 -5.58 9.24
N LEU A 3 -0.97 -6.35 8.65
CA LEU A 3 -1.06 -7.81 8.71
C LEU A 3 -0.19 -8.28 9.88
N ASP A 4 -0.70 -9.20 10.69
CA ASP A 4 -0.20 -9.48 12.04
C ASP A 4 1.28 -9.92 12.16
N SER A 5 1.78 -9.77 13.39
CA SER A 5 3.02 -10.25 14.00
C SER A 5 4.38 -9.66 13.56
N ALA A 6 4.54 -9.06 12.38
CA ALA A 6 5.89 -8.72 11.89
C ALA A 6 6.06 -7.33 11.24
N ASP A 7 5.27 -6.32 11.63
CA ASP A 7 5.35 -4.96 11.05
C ASP A 7 5.29 -4.95 9.51
N LEU A 8 4.46 -5.85 8.95
CA LEU A 8 4.22 -5.97 7.53
C LEU A 8 2.99 -5.15 7.15
N TYR A 9 3.18 -4.25 6.19
CA TYR A 9 2.14 -3.34 5.72
C TYR A 9 2.14 -3.34 4.19
N ASN A 10 0.96 -3.46 3.59
CA ASN A 10 0.81 -3.10 2.18
C ASN A 10 1.07 -1.59 2.05
N GLN A 11 2.04 -1.22 1.23
CA GLN A 11 2.58 0.13 1.14
C GLN A 11 2.47 0.66 -0.29
N ILE A 12 2.20 1.95 -0.41
CA ILE A 12 2.28 2.69 -1.67
C ILE A 12 2.85 4.08 -1.41
N LYS A 13 3.75 4.53 -2.28
CA LYS A 13 4.26 5.91 -2.28
C LYS A 13 4.31 6.48 -3.69
N GLY A 14 4.41 7.79 -3.78
CA GLY A 14 4.64 8.54 -5.01
C GLY A 14 4.48 10.03 -4.74
N THR A 15 4.74 10.85 -5.75
CA THR A 15 4.65 12.31 -5.65
C THR A 15 3.23 12.79 -5.33
N ARG A 16 2.22 12.13 -5.89
CA ARG A 16 0.82 12.48 -5.64
C ARG A 16 -0.05 11.25 -5.50
N LEU A 17 -0.78 11.17 -4.40
CA LEU A 17 -1.79 10.15 -4.12
C LEU A 17 -3.16 10.82 -4.08
N ASN A 18 -4.10 10.31 -4.86
CA ASN A 18 -5.51 10.72 -4.79
C ASN A 18 -6.33 9.49 -4.43
N ALA A 19 -7.24 9.64 -3.46
CA ALA A 19 -8.14 8.59 -3.00
C ALA A 19 -9.59 9.06 -3.15
N TRP A 20 -10.46 8.19 -3.66
CA TRP A 20 -11.89 8.44 -3.82
C TRP A 20 -12.66 7.50 -2.91
N PHE A 21 -13.58 8.08 -2.16
CA PHE A 21 -14.43 7.37 -1.22
C PHE A 21 -15.86 7.36 -1.72
N ASN A 22 -16.59 6.27 -1.49
CA ASN A 22 -18.02 6.15 -1.71
C ASN A 22 -18.66 5.69 -0.40
N ASN A 23 -19.63 6.44 0.13
CA ASN A 23 -20.29 6.14 1.41
C ASN A 23 -19.32 5.90 2.58
N GLY A 24 -18.18 6.61 2.61
CA GLY A 24 -17.15 6.46 3.64
C GLY A 24 -16.15 5.32 3.39
N GLU A 25 -16.38 4.48 2.38
CA GLU A 25 -15.48 3.38 2.00
C GLU A 25 -14.54 3.80 0.89
N LEU A 26 -13.29 3.34 0.93
CA LEU A 26 -12.32 3.62 -0.12
C LEU A 26 -12.72 2.83 -1.38
N ALA A 27 -13.00 3.52 -2.49
CA ALA A 27 -13.42 2.90 -3.75
C ALA A 27 -12.27 2.83 -4.76
N LYS A 28 -11.43 3.87 -4.81
CA LYS A 28 -10.32 3.96 -5.75
C LYS A 28 -9.17 4.75 -5.17
N MET A 29 -7.96 4.38 -5.56
CA MET A 29 -6.74 5.13 -5.31
C MET A 29 -5.93 5.27 -6.60
N LYS A 30 -5.26 6.41 -6.75
CA LYS A 30 -4.35 6.68 -7.85
C LYS A 30 -3.10 7.37 -7.35
N CYS A 31 -1.98 6.67 -7.45
CA CYS A 31 -0.66 7.18 -7.16
C CYS A 31 0.06 7.54 -8.47
N ARG A 32 0.72 8.70 -8.52
CA ARG A 32 1.50 9.18 -9.69
C ARG A 32 2.84 9.78 -9.25
N GLY A 33 3.81 9.74 -10.16
CA GLY A 33 5.13 10.32 -9.99
C GLY A 33 6.03 9.39 -9.19
N ASN A 34 6.83 8.59 -9.91
CA ASN A 34 7.66 7.53 -9.34
C ASN A 34 6.87 6.68 -8.33
N ALA A 35 5.70 6.20 -8.77
CA ALA A 35 4.82 5.41 -7.91
C ALA A 35 5.47 4.06 -7.65
N GLU A 36 5.52 3.66 -6.39
CA GLU A 36 6.17 2.43 -5.93
C GLU A 36 5.30 1.78 -4.86
N ASN A 37 5.18 0.46 -4.88
CA ASN A 37 4.40 -0.31 -3.91
C ASN A 37 5.16 -1.55 -3.43
N VAL A 38 4.89 -1.90 -2.16
CA VAL A 38 5.22 -3.19 -1.58
C VAL A 38 3.90 -3.88 -1.25
N TYR A 39 3.69 -5.07 -1.80
CA TYR A 39 2.50 -5.88 -1.57
C TYR A 39 2.88 -7.31 -1.16
N PHE A 40 2.25 -7.82 -0.11
CA PHE A 40 2.48 -9.16 0.39
C PHE A 40 1.55 -10.15 -0.30
N ALA A 41 2.14 -11.11 -1.01
CA ALA A 41 1.40 -12.19 -1.65
C ALA A 41 1.06 -13.27 -0.61
N LEU A 42 -0.21 -13.70 -0.62
CA LEU A 42 -0.75 -14.75 0.23
C LEU A 42 -1.12 -15.95 -0.63
N ASP A 43 -1.00 -17.16 -0.09
CA ASP A 43 -1.60 -18.37 -0.67
C ASP A 43 -3.07 -18.54 -0.27
N ASN A 44 -3.66 -19.66 -0.70
CA ASN A 44 -5.05 -20.01 -0.40
C ASN A 44 -5.33 -20.18 1.11
N ASP A 45 -4.30 -20.53 1.88
CA ASP A 45 -4.38 -20.71 3.34
C ASP A 45 -4.05 -19.40 4.09
N LYS A 46 -3.96 -18.28 3.36
CA LYS A 46 -3.58 -16.94 3.88
C LYS A 46 -2.18 -16.88 4.48
N SER A 47 -1.29 -17.79 4.09
CA SER A 47 0.12 -17.76 4.48
C SER A 47 0.93 -16.89 3.53
N PHE A 48 1.92 -16.18 4.07
CA PHE A 48 2.81 -15.32 3.28
C PHE A 48 3.75 -16.15 2.41
N ILE A 49 3.61 -16.01 1.09
CA ILE A 49 4.46 -16.72 0.12
C ILE A 49 5.57 -15.84 -0.44
N GLY A 50 5.39 -14.52 -0.43
CA GLY A 50 6.40 -13.60 -0.93
C GLY A 50 5.97 -12.14 -0.91
N VAL A 51 6.90 -11.31 -1.34
CA VAL A 51 6.75 -9.86 -1.38
C VAL A 51 6.95 -9.37 -2.80
N ASN A 52 5.94 -8.70 -3.32
CA ASN A 52 5.99 -8.00 -4.58
C ASN A 52 6.40 -6.55 -4.35
N HIS A 53 7.52 -6.15 -4.94
CA HIS A 53 7.97 -4.78 -5.00
C HIS A 53 7.86 -4.29 -6.44
N SER A 54 7.04 -3.27 -6.70
CA SER A 54 6.87 -2.75 -8.06
C SER A 54 6.90 -1.23 -8.12
N ASN A 55 7.38 -0.70 -9.24
CA ASN A 55 7.37 0.72 -9.54
C ASN A 55 6.84 0.98 -10.96
N ALA A 56 6.13 2.10 -11.11
CA ALA A 56 5.56 2.56 -12.38
C ALA A 56 5.42 4.09 -12.35
N GLN A 57 5.07 4.71 -13.49
CA GLN A 57 4.72 6.14 -13.46
C GLN A 57 3.39 6.38 -12.73
N ILE A 58 2.45 5.44 -12.86
CA ILE A 58 1.12 5.51 -12.27
C ILE A 58 0.73 4.13 -11.75
N ILE A 59 0.19 4.09 -10.53
CA ILE A 59 -0.46 2.90 -9.95
C ILE A 59 -1.90 3.29 -9.62
N GLU A 60 -2.86 2.56 -10.18
CA GLU A 60 -4.28 2.69 -9.88
C GLU A 60 -4.76 1.45 -9.14
N ILE A 61 -5.47 1.64 -8.03
CA ILE A 61 -6.06 0.55 -7.24
C ILE A 61 -7.56 0.78 -7.17
N THR A 62 -8.34 -0.23 -7.53
CA THR A 62 -9.79 -0.28 -7.27
C THR A 62 -10.02 -1.21 -6.09
N PHE A 63 -10.93 -0.81 -5.21
CA PHE A 63 -11.28 -1.55 -4.01
C PHE A 63 -12.72 -2.06 -4.10
N GLU A 64 -12.95 -3.27 -3.62
CA GLU A 64 -14.26 -3.88 -3.43
C GLU A 64 -14.27 -4.53 -2.05
N ASN A 65 -15.38 -4.40 -1.30
CA ASN A 65 -15.49 -4.91 0.07
C ASN A 65 -14.32 -4.49 0.99
N ASN A 66 -13.86 -3.24 0.86
CA ASN A 66 -12.70 -2.69 1.59
C ASN A 66 -11.36 -3.42 1.36
N GLU A 67 -11.24 -4.21 0.29
CA GLU A 67 -10.03 -4.90 -0.12
C GLU A 67 -9.60 -4.50 -1.55
N PRO A 68 -8.29 -4.51 -1.87
CA PRO A 68 -7.83 -4.26 -3.24
C PRO A 68 -8.34 -5.34 -4.21
N ALA A 69 -9.26 -4.98 -5.09
CA ALA A 69 -9.83 -5.89 -6.08
C ALA A 69 -9.06 -5.87 -7.41
N LYS A 70 -8.50 -4.71 -7.78
CA LYS A 70 -7.76 -4.54 -9.03
C LYS A 70 -6.62 -3.55 -8.88
N VAL A 71 -5.43 -3.93 -9.34
CA VAL A 71 -4.26 -3.05 -9.42
C VAL A 71 -3.84 -2.90 -10.88
N VAL A 72 -3.70 -1.67 -11.35
CA VAL A 72 -3.27 -1.34 -12.72
C VAL A 72 -2.02 -0.47 -12.65
N PHE A 73 -0.94 -0.96 -13.23
CA PHE A 73 0.31 -0.23 -13.40
C PHE A 73 0.34 0.39 -14.80
N ARG A 74 0.67 1.68 -14.91
CA ARG A 74 0.82 2.35 -16.21
C ARG A 74 2.20 2.95 -16.37
N ASN A 75 2.78 2.65 -17.52
CA ASN A 75 4.10 3.08 -18.00
C ASN A 75 5.27 2.65 -17.11
N ARG A 76 6.28 2.04 -17.75
CA ARG A 76 7.56 1.67 -17.12
C ARG A 76 7.38 0.82 -15.85
N LEU A 77 6.51 -0.19 -15.93
CA LEU A 77 6.37 -1.18 -14.86
C LEU A 77 7.70 -1.94 -14.74
N VAL A 78 8.29 -1.88 -13.55
CA VAL A 78 9.34 -2.80 -13.12
C VAL A 78 8.84 -3.41 -11.82
N GLY A 79 8.88 -4.74 -11.74
CA GLY A 79 8.39 -5.48 -10.57
C GLY A 79 9.33 -6.63 -10.23
N LYS A 80 9.49 -6.89 -8.93
CA LYS A 80 10.27 -8.00 -8.37
C LYS A 80 9.39 -8.74 -7.36
N MET A 81 9.19 -10.03 -7.56
CA MET A 81 8.59 -10.92 -6.56
C MET A 81 9.71 -11.66 -5.85
N THR A 82 9.80 -11.52 -4.52
CA THR A 82 10.79 -12.20 -3.70
C THR A 82 10.09 -13.20 -2.79
N PRO A 83 10.40 -14.52 -2.85
CA PRO A 83 9.82 -15.50 -1.94
C PRO A 83 10.10 -15.14 -0.47
N MET A 84 9.16 -15.40 0.44
CA MET A 84 9.24 -14.92 1.82
C MET A 84 10.54 -15.38 2.53
N GLY A 85 10.96 -16.62 2.32
CA GLY A 85 12.21 -17.17 2.88
C GLY A 85 13.51 -16.56 2.33
N GLN A 86 13.43 -15.74 1.29
CA GLN A 86 14.57 -15.04 0.66
C GLN A 86 14.47 -13.51 0.83
N THR A 87 13.45 -13.02 1.53
CA THR A 87 13.28 -11.59 1.74
C THR A 87 14.33 -11.03 2.69
N THR A 88 14.86 -9.87 2.34
CA THR A 88 15.67 -9.03 3.24
C THR A 88 14.79 -7.96 3.88
N SER A 89 15.26 -7.34 4.97
CA SER A 89 14.54 -6.23 5.61
C SER A 89 14.23 -5.07 4.64
N THR A 90 15.07 -4.87 3.63
CA THR A 90 14.87 -3.86 2.58
C THR A 90 13.79 -4.23 1.56
N ASP A 91 13.49 -5.52 1.37
CA ASP A 91 12.39 -5.94 0.48
C ASP A 91 11.01 -5.71 1.14
N LEU A 92 10.96 -5.66 2.48
CA LEU A 92 9.69 -5.60 3.24
C LEU A 92 9.09 -4.20 3.35
N LYS A 93 9.89 -3.14 3.11
CA LYS A 93 9.49 -1.75 3.36
C LYS A 93 10.00 -0.83 2.27
N LEU A 94 9.15 0.11 1.86
CA LEU A 94 9.56 1.22 1.01
C LEU A 94 10.60 2.07 1.74
N ASN A 95 11.59 2.57 1.00
CA ASN A 95 12.56 3.50 1.57
C ASN A 95 11.83 4.72 2.19
N GLY A 96 12.17 5.06 3.43
CA GLY A 96 11.57 6.15 4.21
C GLY A 96 10.22 5.81 4.85
N PHE A 97 9.71 4.58 4.74
CA PHE A 97 8.45 4.20 5.37
C PHE A 97 8.52 4.31 6.89
N LYS A 98 7.56 5.03 7.46
CA LYS A 98 7.34 5.14 8.91
C LYS A 98 5.85 4.94 9.18
N TRP A 99 5.52 4.00 10.06
CA TRP A 99 4.16 3.83 10.53
C TRP A 99 3.85 4.84 11.64
N LEU A 100 3.20 5.95 11.29
CA LEU A 100 2.90 7.06 12.20
C LEU A 100 1.52 6.88 12.84
N GLU A 101 1.35 5.83 13.65
CA GLU A 101 0.06 5.52 14.28
C GLU A 101 -0.49 6.67 15.13
N SER A 102 0.39 7.45 15.78
CA SER A 102 0.00 8.60 16.60
C SER A 102 -0.68 9.72 15.81
N LEU A 103 -0.41 9.83 14.51
CA LEU A 103 -1.00 10.84 13.62
C LEU A 103 -2.23 10.31 12.88
N ARG A 104 -2.64 9.06 13.12
CA ARG A 104 -3.79 8.47 12.44
C ARG A 104 -5.08 9.18 12.88
N PRO A 105 -5.83 9.79 11.95
CA PRO A 105 -7.13 10.38 12.26
C PRO A 105 -8.06 9.31 12.86
N LYS A 106 -8.65 9.61 14.02
CA LYS A 106 -9.64 8.76 14.71
C LYS A 106 -11.06 9.17 14.36
N ASN A 107 -11.25 10.42 13.95
CA ASN A 107 -12.53 10.94 13.47
C ASN A 107 -12.34 11.96 12.33
N LYS A 108 -13.44 12.37 11.69
CA LYS A 108 -13.45 13.30 10.55
C LYS A 108 -12.98 14.72 10.86
N PHE A 109 -12.94 15.13 12.12
CA PHE A 109 -12.48 16.46 12.52
C PHE A 109 -10.96 16.52 12.65
N ASP A 110 -10.30 15.40 12.92
CA ASP A 110 -8.84 15.31 13.05
C ASP A 110 -8.10 15.65 11.74
N ILE A 111 -8.77 15.54 10.58
CA ILE A 111 -8.21 15.97 9.28
C ILE A 111 -8.36 17.48 9.02
N LEU A 112 -9.21 18.17 9.77
CA LEU A 112 -9.49 19.60 9.60
C LEU A 112 -8.67 20.47 10.55
N ALA A 113 -8.30 19.94 11.71
CA ALA A 113 -7.44 20.58 12.69
C ALA A 113 -6.31 19.61 13.05
N PRO A 114 -5.13 19.74 12.41
CA PRO A 114 -3.97 18.96 12.83
C PRO A 114 -3.65 19.36 14.28
N ASN A 115 -3.71 18.41 15.21
CA ASN A 115 -3.16 18.62 16.54
C ASN A 115 -1.64 18.77 16.36
N ASN A 116 -1.15 20.00 16.49
CA ASN A 116 0.28 20.33 16.55
C ASN A 116 0.87 19.93 17.91
#